data_AF-A0A963FG88-F1
#
_entry.id   AF-A0A963FG88-F1
#
_cell.length_a   1.000
_cell.length_b   1.000
_cell.length_c   1.000
_cell.angle_alpha   90.00
_cell.angle_beta   90.00
_cell.angle_gamma   90.00
#
_symmetry.space_group_name_H-M   'P 1'
#
loop_
_entity.id
_entity.type
_entity.pdbx_description
1 polymer ?
#
loop_
_entity_poly.entity_id
_entity_poly.type
_entity_poly.pdbx_seq_one_letter_code
_entity_poly.pdbx_strand_id
1 'polypeptide(L)'
;MAVTSAVSCDWRALPPGVVAAIGETVNQSTFDLLRARLKEELTARHLPEGTGIDSLADYFATLMSGMAVMGKMGVSKQRLFDAVELALTAVPG
;
A
#
# COMPACT_ATOMS: atom_id res chain seq x y z
N MET A 1 0.39 22.79 28.74
CA MET A 1 -0.47 21.62 28.42
C MET A 1 -0.03 21.13 27.04
N ALA A 2 0.88 20.16 26.99
CA ALA A 2 1.42 19.64 25.73
C ALA A 2 0.52 18.51 25.25
N VAL A 3 -0.19 18.71 24.14
CA VAL A 3 -0.97 17.66 23.48
C VAL A 3 -0.01 16.88 22.59
N THR A 4 0.58 15.82 23.14
CA THR A 4 1.28 14.79 22.36
C THR A 4 0.23 13.85 21.75
N SER A 5 -0.37 14.22 20.62
CA SER A 5 -1.06 13.25 19.79
C SER A 5 0.00 12.49 18.99
N ALA A 6 0.60 11.48 19.60
CA ALA A 6 1.17 10.41 18.81
C ALA A 6 0.01 9.83 18.00
N VAL A 7 -0.05 10.16 16.71
CA VAL A 7 -0.87 9.43 15.76
C VAL A 7 -0.24 8.04 15.71
N SER A 8 -0.66 7.15 16.61
CA SER A 8 -0.32 5.75 16.47
C SER A 8 -1.00 5.30 15.20
N CYS A 9 -0.22 4.88 14.21
CA CYS A 9 -0.68 4.09 13.07
C CYS A 9 -1.10 2.68 13.55
N ASP A 10 -1.80 2.59 14.69
CA ASP A 10 -2.38 1.36 15.18
C ASP A 10 -3.77 1.23 14.56
N TRP A 11 -3.85 0.44 13.50
CA TRP A 11 -5.12 0.16 12.83
C TRP A 11 -6.15 -0.49 13.77
N ARG A 12 -5.71 -1.08 14.90
CA ARG A 12 -6.59 -1.64 15.94
C ARG A 12 -7.25 -0.56 16.80
N ALA A 13 -6.74 0.67 16.77
CA ALA A 13 -7.33 1.82 17.46
C ALA A 13 -8.34 2.59 16.59
N LEU A 14 -8.55 2.18 15.32
CA LEU A 14 -9.50 2.83 14.44
C LEU A 14 -10.96 2.53 14.86
N PRO A 15 -11.88 3.50 14.73
CA PRO A 15 -13.29 3.27 14.99
C PRO A 15 -13.84 2.12 14.13
N PRO A 16 -14.75 1.28 14.67
CA PRO A 16 -15.28 0.11 13.94
C PRO A 16 -15.89 0.45 12.59
N GLY A 17 -16.55 1.62 12.46
CA GLY A 17 -17.11 2.09 11.20
C GLY A 17 -16.05 2.44 10.14
N VAL A 18 -14.86 2.88 10.55
CA VAL A 18 -13.73 3.14 9.64
C VAL A 18 -13.12 1.83 9.17
N VAL A 19 -12.94 0.86 10.07
CA VAL A 19 -12.45 -0.49 9.72
C VAL A 19 -13.43 -1.19 8.77
N ALA A 20 -14.74 -1.07 9.03
CA ALA A 20 -15.79 -1.61 8.16
C ALA A 20 -15.80 -0.94 6.78
N ALA A 21 -15.72 0.40 6.72
CA ALA A 21 -15.63 1.11 5.45
C ALA A 21 -14.38 0.73 4.65
N ILE A 22 -13.23 0.56 5.31
CA ILE A 22 -12.01 0.04 4.66
C ILE A 22 -12.25 -1.38 4.14
N GLY A 23 -12.83 -2.28 4.95
CA GLY A 23 -13.14 -3.65 4.55
C GLY A 23 -14.14 -3.77 3.41
N GLU A 24 -15.13 -2.88 3.34
CA GLU A 24 -16.11 -2.83 2.25
C GLU A 24 -15.50 -2.27 0.95
N THR A 25 -14.53 -1.37 1.07
CA THR A 25 -13.81 -0.80 -0.08
C THR A 25 -12.70 -1.74 -0.59
N VAL A 26 -12.17 -2.61 0.27
CA VAL A 26 -11.09 -3.56 -0.01
C VAL A 26 -11.67 -4.95 -0.23
N ASN A 27 -11.86 -5.34 -1.49
CA ASN A 27 -12.14 -6.73 -1.81
C ASN A 27 -10.89 -7.57 -1.50
N GLN A 28 -10.91 -8.30 -0.38
CA GLN A 28 -9.80 -9.14 0.09
C GLN A 28 -9.32 -10.11 -1.01
N SER A 29 -10.24 -10.69 -1.77
CA SER A 29 -9.90 -11.63 -2.85
C SER A 29 -9.12 -10.96 -4.00
N THR A 30 -9.44 -9.70 -4.31
CA THR A 30 -8.70 -8.93 -5.31
C THR A 30 -7.32 -8.52 -4.79
N PHE A 31 -7.23 -8.17 -3.51
CA PHE A 31 -5.97 -7.81 -2.87
C PHE A 31 -5.00 -9.00 -2.79
N ASP A 32 -5.49 -10.18 -2.40
CA ASP A 32 -4.70 -11.40 -2.32
C ASP A 32 -4.17 -11.84 -3.68
N LEU A 33 -5.01 -11.76 -4.73
CA LEU A 33 -4.59 -12.07 -6.09
C LEU A 33 -3.52 -11.10 -6.59
N LEU A 34 -3.69 -9.81 -6.32
CA LEU A 34 -2.72 -8.77 -6.68
C LEU A 34 -1.39 -8.96 -5.95
N ARG A 35 -1.44 -9.25 -4.64
CA ARG A 35 -0.28 -9.55 -3.80
C ARG A 35 0.46 -10.79 -4.29
N ALA A 36 -0.26 -11.85 -4.63
CA ALA A 36 0.33 -13.08 -5.17
C ALA A 36 1.08 -12.81 -6.48
N ARG A 37 0.46 -12.06 -7.40
CA ARG A 37 1.10 -11.67 -8.67
C ARG A 37 2.34 -10.80 -8.46
N LEU A 38 2.28 -9.81 -7.57
CA LEU A 38 3.45 -9.01 -7.22
C LEU A 38 4.57 -9.86 -6.64
N LYS A 39 4.25 -10.81 -5.77
CA LYS A 39 5.22 -11.73 -5.19
C LYS A 39 5.88 -12.61 -6.25
N GLU A 40 5.11 -13.15 -7.20
CA GLU A 40 5.64 -13.91 -8.34
C GLU A 40 6.66 -13.09 -9.14
N GLU A 41 6.28 -11.87 -9.53
CA GLU A 41 7.13 -10.97 -10.33
C GLU A 41 8.39 -10.52 -9.57
N LEU A 42 8.27 -10.22 -8.27
CA LEU A 42 9.42 -9.83 -7.43
C LEU A 42 10.36 -11.00 -7.16
N THR A 43 9.84 -12.24 -7.08
CA THR A 43 10.65 -13.45 -6.93
C THR A 43 11.40 -13.79 -8.23
N ALA A 44 10.80 -13.51 -9.38
CA ALA A 44 11.45 -13.69 -10.68
C ALA A 44 12.57 -12.65 -10.92
N ARG A 45 12.56 -11.54 -10.18
CA ARG A 45 13.65 -10.55 -10.21
C ARG A 45 14.81 -11.05 -9.34
N HIS A 46 16.02 -10.94 -9.87
CA HIS A 46 17.25 -11.21 -9.12
C HIS A 46 17.54 -10.08 -8.12
N LEU A 47 16.66 -9.93 -7.12
CA LEU A 47 16.79 -8.93 -6.08
C LEU A 47 17.93 -9.31 -5.11
N PRO A 48 18.55 -8.33 -4.44
CA PRO A 48 19.59 -8.59 -3.45
C PRO A 48 19.15 -9.59 -2.38
N GLU A 49 20.07 -10.43 -1.92
CA GLU A 49 19.81 -11.35 -0.80
C GLU A 49 19.35 -10.58 0.44
N GLY A 50 18.36 -11.13 1.15
CA GLY A 50 17.74 -10.47 2.30
C GLY A 50 16.63 -9.48 1.96
N THR A 51 16.30 -9.27 0.68
CA THR A 51 15.12 -8.48 0.31
C THR A 51 13.85 -9.17 0.81
N GLY A 52 13.10 -8.49 1.68
CA GLY A 52 11.80 -8.98 2.17
C GLY A 52 10.74 -8.92 1.08
N ILE A 53 10.69 -9.92 0.20
CA ILE A 53 9.76 -9.98 -0.95
C ILE A 53 8.30 -9.80 -0.51
N ASP A 54 7.89 -10.46 0.58
CA ASP A 54 6.54 -10.31 1.14
C ASP A 54 6.26 -8.86 1.58
N SER A 55 7.21 -8.21 2.26
CA SER A 55 7.07 -6.81 2.68
C SER A 55 7.03 -5.85 1.48
N LEU A 56 7.79 -6.15 0.43
CA LEU A 56 7.80 -5.35 -0.80
C LEU A 56 6.49 -5.52 -1.59
N ALA A 57 5.92 -6.73 -1.62
CA ALA A 57 4.60 -6.98 -2.20
C ALA A 57 3.50 -6.22 -1.42
N ASP A 58 3.55 -6.24 -0.08
CA ASP A 58 2.61 -5.51 0.79
C ASP A 58 2.71 -4.00 0.61
N TYR A 59 3.93 -3.48 0.42
CA TYR A 59 4.18 -2.07 0.11
C TYR A 59 3.49 -1.63 -1.20
N PHE A 60 3.69 -2.37 -2.29
CA PHE A 60 3.07 -2.05 -3.57
C PHE A 60 1.55 -2.23 -3.57
N ALA A 61 1.04 -3.27 -2.90
CA ALA A 61 -0.38 -3.47 -2.75
C ALA A 61 -1.05 -2.30 -2.01
N THR A 62 -0.42 -1.82 -0.93
CA THR A 62 -0.88 -0.63 -0.18
C THR A 62 -0.86 0.63 -1.05
N LEU A 63 0.20 0.85 -1.83
CA LEU A 63 0.30 1.99 -2.74
C LEU A 63 -0.83 1.99 -3.77
N MET A 64 -1.10 0.85 -4.40
CA MET A 64 -2.16 0.72 -5.40
C MET A 64 -3.56 0.98 -4.81
N SER A 65 -3.84 0.44 -3.63
CA SER A 65 -5.09 0.74 -2.91
C SER A 65 -5.21 2.23 -2.59
N GLY A 66 -4.14 2.87 -2.13
CA GLY A 66 -4.10 4.31 -1.86
C GLY A 66 -4.34 5.16 -3.12
N MET A 67 -3.74 4.77 -4.26
CA MET A 67 -3.97 5.44 -5.54
C MET A 67 -5.42 5.31 -6.03
N ALA A 68 -6.05 4.15 -5.84
CA ALA A 68 -7.45 3.96 -6.19
C ALA A 68 -8.38 4.91 -5.40
N VAL A 69 -8.09 5.14 -4.12
CA VAL A 69 -8.80 6.13 -3.28
C VAL A 69 -8.49 7.55 -3.75
N MET A 70 -7.23 7.91 -3.93
CA MET A 70 -6.83 9.25 -4.38
C MET A 70 -7.41 9.61 -5.76
N GLY A 71 -7.50 8.64 -6.67
CA GLY A 71 -8.18 8.82 -7.96
C GLY A 71 -9.67 9.15 -7.80
N LYS A 72 -10.37 8.46 -6.89
CA LYS A 72 -11.77 8.79 -6.56
C LYS A 72 -11.91 10.19 -5.94
N MET A 73 -10.89 10.66 -5.21
CA MET A 73 -10.85 12.01 -4.64
C MET A 73 -10.45 13.11 -5.65
N GLY A 74 -10.25 12.76 -6.94
CA GLY A 74 -9.96 13.72 -8.00
C GLY A 74 -8.48 14.13 -8.09
N VAL A 75 -7.56 13.38 -7.47
CA VAL A 75 -6.13 13.61 -7.68
C VAL A 75 -5.80 13.35 -9.15
N SER A 76 -5.10 14.31 -9.77
CA SER A 76 -4.72 14.23 -11.19
C SER A 76 -3.89 12.99 -11.49
N LYS A 77 -4.08 12.41 -12.67
CA LYS A 77 -3.29 11.28 -13.17
C LYS A 77 -1.79 11.51 -13.07
N GLN A 78 -1.31 12.73 -13.37
CA GLN A 78 0.11 13.07 -13.28
C GLN A 78 0.66 12.86 -11.87
N ARG A 79 0.02 13.45 -10.86
CA ARG A 79 0.42 13.29 -9.46
C ARG A 79 0.39 11.84 -8.97
N LEU A 80 -0.50 11.01 -9.51
CA LEU A 80 -0.50 9.58 -9.22
C LEU A 80 0.71 8.88 -9.85
N PHE A 81 1.09 9.24 -11.07
CA PHE A 81 2.31 8.72 -11.69
C PHE A 81 3.57 9.18 -10.96
N ASP A 82 3.66 10.45 -10.56
CA ASP A 82 4.80 10.95 -9.78
C ASP A 82 4.96 10.16 -8.46
N ALA A 83 3.83 9.77 -7.83
CA ALA A 83 3.85 8.93 -6.63
C ALA A 83 4.30 7.49 -6.91
N VAL A 84 3.98 6.94 -8.08
CA VAL A 84 4.50 5.63 -8.52
C VAL A 84 6.00 5.71 -8.77
N GLU A 85 6.47 6.73 -9.47
CA GLU A 85 7.91 6.91 -9.74
C GLU A 85 8.70 7.01 -8.44
N LEU A 86 8.20 7.76 -7.46
CA LEU A 86 8.80 7.82 -6.14
C LEU A 86 8.76 6.46 -5.42
N ALA A 87 7.68 5.71 -5.53
CA ALA A 87 7.59 4.40 -4.90
C ALA A 87 8.55 3.37 -5.51
N LEU A 88 8.86 3.49 -6.81
CA LEU A 88 9.82 2.62 -7.47
C LEU A 88 11.24 2.82 -6.94
N THR A 89 11.58 3.97 -6.37
CA THR A 89 12.89 4.18 -5.71
C THR A 89 13.04 3.39 -4.41
N ALA A 90 11.95 2.85 -3.86
CA ALA A 90 11.98 2.00 -2.68
C ALA A 90 12.37 0.54 -3.01
N VAL A 91 12.40 0.16 -4.28
CA VAL A 91 12.85 -1.17 -4.69
C VAL A 91 14.37 -1.23 -4.55
N PRO A 92 14.91 -2.15 -3.73
CA PRO A 92 16.35 -2.35 -3.69
C PRO A 92 16.83 -2.87 -5.05
N GLY A 93 17.81 -2.16 -5.61
CA GLY A 93 18.47 -2.48 -6.88
C GLY A 93 19.97 -2.32 -6.75
#